data_AF-A0A2G6E9L2-F1
#
_entry.id   AF-A0A2G6E9L2-F1
#
_cell.length_a   1.000
_cell.length_b   1.000
_cell.length_c   1.000
_cell.angle_alpha   90.00
_cell.angle_beta   90.00
_cell.angle_gamma   90.00
#
_symmetry.space_group_name_H-M   'P 1'
#
loop_
_entity.id
_entity.type
_entity.pdbx_description
1 polymer ?
#
loop_
_entity_poly.entity_id
_entity_poly.type
_entity_poly.pdbx_seq_one_letter_code
_entity_poly.pdbx_strand_id
1 'polypeptide(L)'
;MKTRYSLLALSLVALLAGCAKNVTVTDSVSLYPANAAAQRWGIINFYSQYQSNALPQPLQIHLPNSQTLQGQMTFVETSGHTEQRDSFWDNVRLGIGIGGGGGHGSWGVGLSSPERQTYRSDNQTVSVNAYASQLSMNCQGTFNRRQKTGTIQCQLTNGMQYSGSIRRIISPAFQK
;
A
#
# COMPACT_ATOMS: atom_id res chain seq x y z
N MET A 1 35.04 -32.13 39.49
CA MET A 1 33.61 -32.46 39.50
C MET A 1 32.79 -31.20 39.29
N LYS A 2 31.93 -31.22 38.25
CA LYS A 2 30.68 -30.45 38.04
C LYS A 2 30.70 -28.92 38.16
N THR A 3 30.88 -28.31 36.99
CA THR A 3 30.12 -27.17 36.46
C THR A 3 28.74 -26.98 37.11
N ARG A 4 28.44 -25.74 37.53
CA ARG A 4 27.06 -25.25 37.63
C ARG A 4 26.96 -23.87 36.98
N TYR A 5 26.47 -23.92 35.76
CA TYR A 5 25.89 -22.81 35.05
C TYR A 5 24.57 -22.38 35.70
N SER A 6 24.33 -21.09 35.60
CA SER A 6 23.09 -20.52 35.08
C SER A 6 21.94 -20.15 36.02
N LEU A 7 21.62 -18.86 35.86
CA LEU A 7 20.30 -18.30 35.59
C LEU A 7 19.40 -18.08 36.80
N LEU A 8 19.44 -16.86 37.32
CA LEU A 8 18.21 -16.16 37.64
C LEU A 8 18.43 -14.65 37.64
N ALA A 9 17.38 -13.96 37.20
CA ALA A 9 17.17 -12.52 37.20
C ALA A 9 17.93 -11.72 36.14
N LEU A 10 17.34 -11.61 34.96
CA LEU A 10 16.98 -10.27 34.49
C LEU A 10 15.61 -10.30 33.81
N SER A 11 14.70 -9.70 34.56
CA SER A 11 13.33 -9.35 34.25
C SER A 11 13.17 -8.61 32.92
N LEU A 12 12.05 -8.89 32.26
CA LEU A 12 11.22 -7.95 31.51
C LEU A 12 11.99 -6.84 30.78
N VAL A 13 12.36 -7.11 29.54
CA VAL A 13 12.57 -6.03 28.56
C VAL A 13 11.61 -6.25 27.41
N ALA A 14 10.58 -5.41 27.40
CA ALA A 14 9.82 -4.98 26.25
C ALA A 14 9.03 -6.06 25.47
N LEU A 15 7.93 -6.51 26.09
CA LEU A 15 6.63 -6.55 25.39
C LEU A 15 6.27 -5.12 24.96
N LEU A 16 6.97 -4.58 23.94
CA LEU A 16 6.59 -3.35 23.27
C LEU A 16 6.17 -3.69 21.85
N ALA A 17 4.85 -3.76 21.72
CA ALA A 17 4.12 -3.08 20.67
C ALA A 17 4.47 -3.46 19.23
N GLY A 18 3.83 -4.53 18.78
CA GLY A 18 3.62 -4.80 17.37
C GLY A 18 2.22 -5.33 17.07
N CYS A 19 1.19 -5.00 17.87
CA CYS A 19 -0.18 -5.23 17.43
C CYS A 19 -0.40 -4.36 16.19
N ALA A 20 -0.21 -4.93 15.01
CA ALA A 20 -0.72 -4.34 13.78
C ALA A 20 -2.21 -4.12 14.02
N LYS A 21 -2.61 -2.88 14.29
CA LYS A 21 -4.02 -2.55 14.47
C LYS A 21 -4.67 -2.87 13.14
N ASN A 22 -5.47 -3.92 13.10
CA ASN A 22 -6.30 -4.21 11.95
C ASN A 22 -7.14 -2.97 11.69
N VAL A 23 -7.12 -2.48 10.46
CA VAL A 23 -7.95 -1.37 10.03
C VAL A 23 -8.92 -1.87 8.99
N THR A 24 -10.14 -1.35 9.05
CA THR A 24 -11.12 -1.54 7.99
C THR A 24 -10.81 -0.52 6.91
N VAL A 25 -10.50 -1.00 5.70
CA VAL A 25 -10.35 -0.19 4.50
C VAL A 25 -11.66 -0.24 3.74
N THR A 26 -12.17 0.92 3.35
CA THR A 26 -13.36 1.06 2.50
C THR A 26 -13.00 1.88 1.28
N ASP A 27 -13.07 1.27 0.10
CA ASP A 27 -12.87 1.91 -1.19
C ASP A 27 -14.22 2.14 -1.86
N SER A 28 -14.64 3.40 -1.94
CA SER A 28 -15.87 3.82 -2.60
C SER A 28 -15.58 4.29 -4.02
N VAL A 29 -16.37 3.83 -4.98
CA VAL A 29 -16.28 4.23 -6.40
C VAL A 29 -17.59 4.84 -6.85
N SER A 30 -17.48 6.00 -7.49
CA SER A 30 -18.60 6.68 -8.15
C SER A 30 -18.29 6.83 -9.62
N LEU A 31 -19.14 6.24 -10.46
CA LEU A 31 -19.02 6.22 -11.91
C LEU A 31 -20.13 7.05 -12.54
N TYR A 32 -19.73 8.02 -13.35
CA TYR A 32 -20.62 8.90 -14.10
C TYR A 32 -20.63 8.52 -15.58
N PRO A 33 -21.77 8.59 -16.26
CA PRO A 33 -21.86 8.32 -17.69
C PRO A 33 -20.90 9.17 -18.52
N ALA A 34 -20.10 8.53 -19.38
CA ALA A 34 -19.18 9.21 -20.31
C ALA A 34 -19.68 9.17 -21.76
N ASN A 35 -20.72 8.40 -22.08
CA ASN A 35 -21.35 8.37 -23.41
C ASN A 35 -22.88 8.30 -23.33
N ALA A 36 -23.54 8.55 -24.48
CA ALA A 36 -25.00 8.58 -24.58
C ALA A 36 -25.68 7.26 -24.18
N ALA A 37 -25.02 6.12 -24.41
CA ALA A 37 -25.51 4.82 -24.00
C ALA A 37 -25.56 4.69 -22.46
N ALA A 38 -24.47 5.09 -21.78
CA ALA A 38 -24.39 5.10 -20.32
C ALA A 38 -25.33 6.12 -19.68
N GLN A 39 -25.60 7.26 -20.33
CA GLN A 39 -26.49 8.31 -19.80
C GLN A 39 -27.90 7.79 -19.52
N ARG A 40 -28.37 6.82 -20.31
CA ARG A 40 -29.68 6.18 -20.12
C ARG A 40 -29.74 5.30 -18.88
N TRP A 41 -28.60 4.83 -18.38
CA TRP A 41 -28.51 3.97 -17.19
C TRP A 41 -28.22 4.76 -15.92
N GLY A 42 -27.64 5.96 -16.05
CA GLY A 42 -27.38 6.84 -14.91
C GLY A 42 -26.10 6.47 -14.16
N ILE A 43 -25.98 6.92 -12.92
CA ILE A 43 -24.76 6.81 -12.12
C ILE A 43 -24.65 5.40 -11.51
N ILE A 44 -23.44 4.84 -11.48
CA ILE A 44 -23.15 3.57 -10.80
C ILE A 44 -22.27 3.88 -9.58
N ASN A 45 -22.68 3.40 -8.40
CA ASN A 45 -21.89 3.51 -7.18
C ASN A 45 -21.70 2.11 -6.58
N PHE A 46 -20.49 1.83 -6.12
CA PHE A 46 -20.18 0.61 -5.40
C PHE A 46 -19.05 0.85 -4.42
N TYR A 47 -18.86 -0.07 -3.49
CA TYR A 47 -17.74 -0.02 -2.57
C TYR A 47 -17.18 -1.42 -2.32
N SER A 48 -15.89 -1.47 -1.97
CA SER A 48 -15.26 -2.65 -1.40
C SER A 48 -14.85 -2.34 0.03
N GLN A 49 -15.14 -3.24 0.96
CA GLN A 49 -14.71 -3.12 2.35
C GLN A 49 -13.93 -4.38 2.75
N TYR A 50 -12.74 -4.20 3.29
CA TYR A 50 -11.87 -5.30 3.68
C TYR A 50 -11.00 -4.91 4.88
N GLN A 51 -10.55 -5.91 5.64
CA GLN A 51 -9.56 -5.69 6.68
C GLN A 51 -8.17 -5.61 6.07
N SER A 52 -7.29 -4.77 6.62
CA SER A 52 -5.91 -4.59 6.13
C SER A 52 -5.07 -5.88 6.11
N ASN A 53 -5.46 -6.89 6.87
CA ASN A 53 -4.81 -8.20 6.96
C ASN A 53 -5.62 -9.33 6.30
N ALA A 54 -6.78 -9.03 5.69
CA ALA A 54 -7.62 -10.02 5.03
C ALA A 54 -7.32 -10.09 3.54
N LEU A 55 -7.58 -11.26 2.96
CA LEU A 55 -7.58 -11.42 1.52
C LEU A 55 -8.64 -10.50 0.88
N PRO A 56 -8.40 -10.03 -0.36
CA PRO A 56 -9.38 -9.22 -1.10
C PRO A 56 -10.74 -9.94 -1.14
N GLN A 57 -11.79 -9.29 -0.66
CA GLN A 57 -13.14 -9.83 -0.75
C GLN A 57 -13.72 -9.62 -2.16
N PRO A 58 -14.59 -10.53 -2.62
CA PRO A 58 -15.28 -10.36 -3.89
C PRO A 58 -16.10 -9.06 -3.87
N LEU A 59 -15.89 -8.24 -4.89
CA LEU A 59 -16.62 -7.00 -5.12
C LEU A 59 -17.95 -7.34 -5.81
N GLN A 60 -19.04 -6.74 -5.32
CA GLN A 60 -20.34 -6.77 -5.98
C GLN A 60 -20.69 -5.38 -6.49
N ILE A 61 -21.08 -5.29 -7.76
CA ILE A 61 -21.51 -4.05 -8.41
C ILE A 61 -22.94 -4.24 -8.85
N HIS A 62 -23.87 -3.53 -8.22
CA HIS A 62 -25.26 -3.50 -8.63
C HIS A 62 -25.44 -2.48 -9.74
N LEU A 63 -25.95 -2.95 -10.86
CA LEU A 63 -26.22 -2.13 -12.02
C LEU A 63 -27.66 -1.61 -11.98
N PRO A 64 -27.95 -0.47 -12.63
CA PRO A 64 -29.30 0.10 -12.72
C PRO A 64 -30.37 -0.83 -13.32
N ASN A 65 -29.97 -1.82 -14.10
CA ASN A 65 -30.86 -2.84 -14.68
C ASN A 65 -31.11 -4.05 -13.76
N SER A 66 -30.83 -3.92 -12.46
CA SER A 66 -30.95 -4.98 -11.45
C SER A 66 -30.01 -6.18 -11.62
N GLN A 67 -29.06 -6.14 -12.57
CA GLN A 67 -28.00 -7.13 -12.65
C GLN A 67 -26.91 -6.84 -11.62
N THR A 68 -26.28 -7.90 -11.12
CA THR A 68 -25.13 -7.79 -10.22
C THR A 68 -23.91 -8.37 -10.90
N LEU A 69 -22.87 -7.55 -11.06
CA LEU A 69 -21.55 -8.01 -11.50
C LEU A 69 -20.74 -8.42 -10.27
N GLN A 70 -20.04 -9.55 -10.36
CA GLN A 70 -19.10 -10.01 -9.34
C GLN A 70 -17.68 -9.89 -9.85
N GLY A 71 -16.78 -9.40 -9.03
CA GLY A 71 -15.44 -9.08 -9.49
C GLY A 71 -14.44 -8.83 -8.38
N GLN A 72 -13.36 -8.19 -8.76
CA GLN A 72 -12.30 -7.77 -7.84
C GLN A 72 -11.75 -6.40 -8.22
N MET A 73 -11.33 -5.66 -7.21
CA MET A 73 -10.59 -4.42 -7.35
C MET A 73 -9.13 -4.70 -6.95
N THR A 74 -8.20 -4.24 -7.79
CA THR A 74 -6.77 -4.48 -7.60
C THR A 74 -6.04 -3.14 -7.66
N PHE A 75 -5.13 -2.93 -6.71
CA PHE A 75 -4.20 -1.82 -6.68
C PHE A 75 -2.79 -2.37 -6.89
N VAL A 76 -2.15 -1.96 -7.98
CA VAL A 76 -0.77 -2.34 -8.30
C VAL A 76 0.14 -1.19 -7.91
N GLU A 77 1.03 -1.46 -6.95
CA GLU A 77 2.02 -0.50 -6.50
C GLU A 77 3.28 -0.60 -7.34
N THR A 78 3.80 0.53 -7.78
CA THR A 78 5.17 0.60 -8.29
C THR A 78 6.09 0.93 -7.11
N SER A 79 6.78 -0.08 -6.60
CA SER A 79 7.90 0.10 -5.66
C SER A 79 9.21 -0.23 -6.36
N GLY A 80 10.29 0.42 -5.92
CA GLY A 80 11.64 0.18 -6.41
C GLY A 80 12.67 0.42 -5.32
N HIS A 81 13.87 -0.07 -5.56
CA HIS A 81 15.02 0.22 -4.69
C HIS A 81 15.93 1.20 -5.44
N THR A 82 16.22 2.33 -4.81
CA THR A 82 17.30 3.20 -5.26
C THR A 82 18.52 2.83 -4.42
N GLU A 83 19.49 2.13 -5.02
CA GLU A 83 20.81 2.03 -4.41
C GLU A 83 21.54 3.35 -4.68
N GLN A 84 21.56 4.24 -3.69
CA GLN A 84 22.45 5.38 -3.75
C GLN A 84 23.87 4.85 -3.52
N ARG A 85 24.60 4.58 -4.62
CA ARG A 85 26.06 4.41 -4.56
C ARG A 85 26.65 5.77 -4.26
N ASP A 86 26.62 6.16 -2.99
CA ASP A 86 27.53 7.20 -2.51
C ASP A 86 28.94 6.74 -2.89
N SER A 87 29.64 7.56 -3.67
CA SER A 87 30.96 7.22 -4.17
C SER A 87 31.84 6.81 -2.99
N PHE A 88 32.70 5.80 -3.16
CA PHE A 88 33.63 5.34 -2.11
C PHE A 88 34.33 6.51 -1.39
N TRP A 89 34.65 7.58 -2.12
CA TRP A 89 35.28 8.81 -1.63
C TRP A 89 34.39 9.70 -0.74
N ASP A 90 33.06 9.66 -0.90
CA ASP A 90 32.13 10.48 -0.10
C ASP A 90 31.88 9.90 1.30
N ASN A 91 32.18 8.62 1.50
CA ASN A 91 32.00 7.90 2.76
C ASN A 91 33.27 7.80 3.62
N VAL A 92 34.40 8.33 3.16
CA VAL A 92 35.64 8.35 3.96
C VAL A 92 35.59 9.52 4.93
N ARG A 93 35.11 9.28 6.16
CA ARG A 93 35.32 10.22 7.26
C ARG A 93 36.70 10.00 7.87
N LEU A 94 37.68 10.85 7.51
CA LEU A 94 38.95 10.92 8.21
C LEU A 94 38.76 11.69 9.53
N GLY A 95 38.56 10.96 10.62
CA GLY A 95 38.55 11.54 11.96
C GLY A 95 39.98 11.69 12.49
N ILE A 96 40.48 12.92 12.64
CA ILE A 96 41.68 13.19 13.45
C ILE A 96 41.22 13.34 14.89
N GLY A 97 41.38 12.28 15.69
CA GLY A 97 41.23 12.36 17.13
C GLY A 97 42.43 13.07 17.74
N ILE A 98 42.31 14.36 18.05
CA ILE A 98 43.30 15.06 18.87
C ILE A 98 43.02 14.66 20.32
N GLY A 99 43.83 13.75 20.84
CA GLY A 99 43.63 13.11 22.13
C GLY A 99 43.73 14.07 23.32
N GLY A 100 42.89 13.82 24.32
CA GLY A 100 43.13 14.17 25.71
C GLY A 100 43.29 12.88 26.52
N GLY A 101 44.55 12.49 26.80
CA GLY A 101 44.89 11.48 27.80
C GLY A 101 45.22 10.08 27.28
N GLY A 102 46.53 9.77 27.23
CA GLY A 102 47.10 8.44 27.47
C GLY A 102 46.74 7.29 26.52
N GLY A 103 47.67 6.94 25.61
CA GLY A 103 47.77 5.60 25.03
C GLY A 103 47.24 5.45 23.59
N HIS A 104 48.18 5.29 22.65
CA HIS A 104 48.01 4.74 21.30
C HIS A 104 46.97 5.42 20.37
N GLY A 105 47.45 6.31 19.50
CA GLY A 105 46.67 6.87 18.40
C GLY A 105 46.27 5.80 17.39
N SER A 106 45.00 5.39 17.43
CA SER A 106 44.39 4.50 16.44
C SER A 106 43.79 5.31 15.29
N TRP A 107 44.25 5.05 14.07
CA TRP A 107 43.60 5.53 12.84
C TRP A 107 42.42 4.60 12.53
N GLY A 108 41.20 5.09 12.75
CA GLY A 108 39.98 4.36 12.40
C GLY A 108 39.41 4.86 11.06
N VAL A 109 39.41 4.01 10.03
CA VAL A 109 38.69 4.27 8.79
C VAL A 109 37.31 3.62 8.92
N GLY A 110 36.27 4.43 9.10
CA GLY A 110 34.89 3.96 9.08
C GLY A 110 34.36 3.98 7.66
N LEU A 111 34.06 2.82 7.08
CA LEU A 111 33.30 2.72 5.84
C LEU A 111 31.80 2.77 6.20
N SER A 112 31.09 3.84 5.85
CA SER A 112 29.62 3.81 5.83
C SER A 112 29.15 3.02 4.62
N SER A 113 28.42 1.94 4.85
CA SER A 113 27.75 1.19 3.80
C SER A 113 26.73 2.10 3.08
N PRO A 114 26.56 1.96 1.75
CA PRO A 114 25.58 2.74 1.01
C PRO A 114 24.17 2.55 1.58
N GLU A 115 23.47 3.65 1.79
CA GLU A 115 22.13 3.64 2.33
C GLU A 115 21.15 3.14 1.25
N ARG A 116 20.58 1.95 1.46
CA ARG A 116 19.52 1.42 0.58
C ARG A 116 18.22 2.15 0.88
N GLN A 117 17.90 3.18 0.09
CA GLN A 117 16.61 3.84 0.18
C GLN A 117 15.56 3.07 -0.64
N THR A 118 14.53 2.58 0.05
CA THR A 118 13.38 1.94 -0.60
C THR A 118 12.40 3.03 -0.99
N TYR A 119 12.13 3.21 -2.29
CA TYR A 119 11.11 4.14 -2.75
C TYR A 119 9.79 3.40 -3.00
N ARG A 120 8.70 3.97 -2.50
CA ARG A 120 7.34 3.49 -2.74
C ARG A 120 6.53 4.61 -3.35
N SER A 121 6.13 4.45 -4.61
CA SER A 121 5.35 5.44 -5.33
C SER A 121 4.04 5.74 -4.60
N ASP A 122 3.68 7.02 -4.53
CA ASP A 122 2.36 7.44 -4.05
C ASP A 122 1.26 7.18 -5.08
N ASN A 123 1.61 6.99 -6.36
CA ASN A 123 0.67 6.65 -7.42
C ASN A 123 0.66 5.14 -7.67
N GLN A 124 -0.56 4.59 -7.73
CA GLN A 124 -0.86 3.18 -7.96
C GLN A 124 -1.75 3.06 -9.19
N THR A 125 -1.56 2.02 -9.98
CA THR A 125 -2.53 1.65 -11.01
C THR A 125 -3.68 0.90 -10.35
N VAL A 126 -4.91 1.27 -10.66
CA VAL A 126 -6.10 0.58 -10.16
C VAL A 126 -6.85 -0.06 -11.31
N SER A 127 -7.30 -1.30 -11.10
CA SER A 127 -8.14 -2.02 -12.04
C SER A 127 -9.34 -2.64 -11.32
N VAL A 128 -10.51 -2.57 -11.94
CA VAL A 128 -11.72 -3.28 -11.49
C VAL A 128 -12.20 -4.15 -12.64
N ASN A 129 -12.29 -5.46 -12.42
CA ASN A 129 -12.86 -6.37 -13.40
C ASN A 129 -14.01 -7.11 -12.73
N ALA A 130 -15.21 -6.97 -13.30
CA ALA A 130 -16.43 -7.58 -12.76
C ALA A 130 -17.29 -8.18 -13.88
N TYR A 131 -17.93 -9.31 -13.59
CA TYR A 131 -18.57 -10.16 -14.58
C TYR A 131 -19.95 -10.62 -14.09
N ALA A 132 -20.88 -10.76 -15.03
CA ALA A 132 -22.14 -11.50 -14.93
C ALA A 132 -22.29 -12.39 -16.18
N SER A 133 -23.40 -13.12 -16.28
CA SER A 133 -23.63 -14.11 -17.33
C SER A 133 -23.49 -13.59 -18.77
N GLN A 134 -23.81 -12.32 -19.03
CA GLN A 134 -23.79 -11.72 -20.38
C GLN A 134 -23.13 -10.34 -20.43
N LEU A 135 -22.69 -9.81 -19.29
CA LEU A 135 -22.21 -8.45 -19.15
C LEU A 135 -20.93 -8.47 -18.32
N SER A 136 -19.93 -7.71 -18.75
CA SER A 136 -18.76 -7.46 -17.92
C SER A 136 -18.43 -5.98 -17.91
N MET A 137 -17.77 -5.56 -16.83
CA MET A 137 -17.27 -4.21 -16.63
C MET A 137 -15.77 -4.32 -16.36
N ASN A 138 -14.98 -3.63 -17.17
CA ASN A 138 -13.55 -3.51 -17.00
C ASN A 138 -13.21 -2.05 -16.78
N CYS A 139 -12.45 -1.78 -15.73
CA CYS A 139 -12.07 -0.44 -15.36
C CYS A 139 -10.58 -0.32 -15.15
N GLN A 140 -10.03 0.83 -15.50
CA GLN A 140 -8.63 1.17 -15.29
C GLN A 140 -8.50 2.62 -14.83
N GLY A 141 -7.47 2.90 -14.05
CA GLY A 141 -7.18 4.25 -13.63
C GLY A 141 -5.96 4.37 -12.73
N THR A 142 -5.88 5.50 -12.04
CA THR A 142 -4.78 5.83 -11.14
C THR A 142 -5.29 6.23 -9.78
N PHE A 143 -4.64 5.75 -8.73
CA PHE A 143 -4.96 6.05 -7.35
C PHE A 143 -3.76 6.64 -6.64
N ASN A 144 -3.94 7.79 -6.00
CA ASN A 144 -2.93 8.40 -5.15
C ASN A 144 -3.15 7.95 -3.71
N ARG A 145 -2.23 7.14 -3.20
CA ARG A 145 -2.28 6.55 -1.86
C ARG A 145 -2.25 7.60 -0.75
N ARG A 146 -1.45 8.66 -0.91
CA ARG A 146 -1.29 9.71 0.09
C ARG A 146 -2.56 10.56 0.22
N GLN A 147 -3.16 10.90 -0.91
CA GLN A 147 -4.42 11.66 -0.98
C GLN A 147 -5.66 10.77 -0.74
N LYS A 148 -5.50 9.45 -0.83
CA LYS A 148 -6.58 8.46 -0.69
C LYS A 148 -7.69 8.64 -1.74
N THR A 149 -7.32 9.12 -2.90
CA THR A 149 -8.24 9.43 -4.00
C THR A 149 -7.64 9.03 -5.34
N GLY A 150 -8.49 8.72 -6.30
CA GLY A 150 -8.08 8.35 -7.65
C GLY A 150 -9.15 8.60 -8.69
N THR A 151 -8.77 8.41 -9.94
CA THR A 151 -9.65 8.45 -11.11
C THR A 151 -9.76 7.06 -11.70
N ILE A 152 -10.89 6.76 -12.31
CA ILE A 152 -11.13 5.47 -12.96
C ILE A 152 -12.02 5.66 -14.19
N GLN A 153 -11.74 4.90 -15.24
CA GLN A 153 -12.57 4.81 -16.43
C GLN A 153 -13.02 3.36 -16.58
N CYS A 154 -14.29 3.15 -16.86
CA CYS A 154 -14.89 1.83 -16.98
C CYS A 154 -15.59 1.68 -18.33
N GLN A 155 -15.46 0.49 -18.91
CA GLN A 155 -16.19 0.09 -20.10
C GLN A 155 -16.97 -1.19 -19.82
N LEU A 156 -18.24 -1.20 -20.22
CA LEU A 156 -19.04 -2.41 -20.23
C LEU A 156 -19.03 -3.05 -21.61
N THR A 157 -19.22 -4.37 -21.67
CA THR A 157 -19.23 -5.14 -22.94
C THR A 157 -20.32 -4.69 -23.92
N ASN A 158 -21.38 -4.06 -23.45
CA ASN A 158 -22.43 -3.48 -24.29
C ASN A 158 -22.11 -2.07 -24.82
N GLY A 159 -20.86 -1.61 -24.70
CA GLY A 159 -20.39 -0.34 -25.25
C GLY A 159 -20.64 0.89 -24.37
N MET A 160 -21.22 0.73 -23.18
CA MET A 160 -21.36 1.84 -22.23
C MET A 160 -20.00 2.21 -21.62
N GLN A 161 -19.75 3.51 -21.51
CA GLN A 161 -18.52 4.04 -20.95
C GLN A 161 -18.83 4.94 -19.75
N TYR A 162 -18.02 4.81 -18.71
CA TYR A 162 -18.13 5.58 -17.49
C TYR A 162 -16.78 6.18 -17.11
N SER A 163 -16.81 7.36 -16.53
CA SER A 163 -15.67 8.02 -15.91
C SER A 163 -16.02 8.33 -14.47
N GLY A 164 -15.07 8.18 -13.56
CA GLY A 164 -15.37 8.22 -12.15
C GLY A 164 -14.16 8.47 -11.26
N SER A 165 -14.46 8.43 -9.97
CA SER A 165 -13.48 8.62 -8.91
C SER A 165 -13.53 7.49 -7.90
N ILE A 166 -12.36 7.21 -7.32
CA ILE A 166 -12.20 6.28 -6.20
C ILE A 166 -11.80 7.10 -4.98
N ARG A 167 -12.37 6.77 -3.82
CA ARG A 167 -12.00 7.34 -2.53
C ARG A 167 -11.82 6.23 -1.51
N ARG A 168 -10.72 6.30 -0.74
CA ARG A 168 -10.39 5.35 0.32
C ARG A 168 -10.61 5.97 1.70
N ILE A 169 -11.35 5.26 2.54
CA ILE A 169 -11.52 5.57 3.96
C ILE A 169 -10.86 4.45 4.77
N ILE A 170 -10.05 4.83 5.75
CA ILE A 170 -9.39 3.88 6.65
C ILE A 170 -9.95 4.16 8.04
N SER A 171 -10.68 3.19 8.58
CA SER A 171 -11.28 3.25 9.90
C SER A 171 -10.58 2.27 10.83
N PRO A 172 -10.38 2.60 12.12
CA PRO A 172 -9.92 1.61 13.08
C PRO A 172 -10.90 0.43 13.10
N ALA A 173 -10.40 -0.81 13.13
CA ALA A 173 -11.28 -1.95 13.35
C ALA A 173 -11.92 -1.79 14.73
N PHE A 174 -13.25 -1.76 14.79
CA PHE A 174 -13.96 -1.86 16.05
C PHE A 174 -13.62 -3.24 16.64
N GLN A 175 -12.84 -3.23 17.73
CA GLN A 175 -12.72 -4.41 18.58
C GLN A 175 -14.04 -4.53 19.32
N LYS A 176 -14.85 -5.54 18.96
CA LYS A 176 -15.98 -5.97 19.77
C LYS A 176 -15.47 -6.81 20.93
#